data_AF-A0AAV4JE66-F1
#
_entry.id   AF-A0AAV4JE66-F1
#
_cell.length_a   1.000
_cell.length_b   1.000
_cell.length_c   1.000
_cell.angle_alpha   90.00
_cell.angle_beta   90.00
_cell.angle_gamma   90.00
#
_symmetry.space_group_name_H-M   'P 1'
#
loop_
_entity.id
_entity.type
_entity.pdbx_description
1 polymer ?
#
loop_
_entity_poly.entity_id
_entity_poly.type
_entity_poly.pdbx_seq_one_letter_code
_entity_poly.pdbx_strand_id
1 'polypeptide(L)'
;MAAARQAFAMFFAKDKTFKPKKGFERGTLKFNLHKQANASLNSGIDLKEVVKLPPGEDVNDWIAVHVVDFFNRINLLYGTIFEHCTEQSCPTMSGGPR
;
A
#
# COMPACT_ATOMS: atom_id res chain seq x y z
N MET A 1 17.35 11.29 -18.52
CA MET A 1 16.65 9.98 -18.50
C MET A 1 17.32 8.92 -17.61
N ALA A 2 18.65 8.80 -17.54
CA ALA A 2 19.30 7.81 -16.66
C ALA A 2 19.11 8.05 -15.15
N ALA A 3 19.06 9.32 -14.71
CA ALA A 3 18.88 9.68 -13.30
C ALA A 3 17.50 9.28 -12.72
N ALA A 4 16.43 9.34 -13.53
CA ALA A 4 15.09 8.93 -13.10
C ALA A 4 14.99 7.40 -12.89
N ARG A 5 15.65 6.59 -13.76
CA ARG A 5 15.79 5.14 -13.56
C ARG A 5 16.59 4.80 -12.30
N GLN A 6 17.63 5.57 -11.99
CA GLN A 6 18.42 5.38 -10.76
C GLN A 6 17.63 5.76 -9.50
N ALA A 7 16.87 6.84 -9.52
CA ALA A 7 16.01 7.24 -8.41
C ALA A 7 14.90 6.21 -8.12
N PHE A 8 14.27 5.66 -9.16
CA PHE A 8 13.30 4.58 -9.02
C PHE A 8 13.94 3.29 -8.46
N ALA A 9 15.15 2.95 -8.92
CA ALA A 9 15.91 1.81 -8.37
C ALA A 9 16.32 2.03 -6.90
N MET A 10 16.60 3.27 -6.47
CA MET A 10 16.88 3.61 -5.07
C MET A 10 15.63 3.51 -4.19
N PHE A 11 14.44 3.86 -4.70
CA PHE A 11 13.18 3.68 -3.97
C PHE A 11 12.86 2.20 -3.69
N PHE A 12 13.28 1.27 -4.56
CA PHE A 12 13.15 -0.17 -4.35
C PHE A 12 14.44 -0.86 -3.90
N ALA A 13 15.44 -0.10 -3.43
CA ALA A 13 16.68 -0.65 -2.88
C ALA A 13 16.36 -1.57 -1.69
N LYS A 14 16.87 -2.81 -1.74
CA LYS A 14 16.53 -3.95 -0.86
C LYS A 14 16.77 -3.69 0.63
N ASP A 15 17.51 -2.64 0.94
CA ASP A 15 18.12 -2.26 2.21
C ASP A 15 17.51 -0.98 2.84
N LYS A 16 16.68 -0.22 2.10
CA LYS A 16 16.11 1.06 2.58
C LYS A 16 14.58 1.14 2.61
N THR A 17 13.88 0.15 2.06
CA THR A 17 12.42 0.05 2.17
C THR A 17 12.00 -1.16 3.01
N PHE A 18 10.91 -1.01 3.76
CA PHE A 18 10.26 -2.13 4.43
C PHE A 18 9.84 -3.15 3.38
N LYS A 19 10.56 -4.27 3.30
CA LYS A 19 10.09 -5.42 2.54
C LYS A 19 8.92 -6.03 3.28
N PRO A 20 7.70 -6.06 2.71
CA PRO A 20 6.69 -6.97 3.24
C PRO A 20 7.28 -8.38 3.18
N LYS A 21 7.48 -9.02 4.34
CA LYS A 21 7.78 -10.46 4.39
C LYS A 21 6.62 -11.16 3.65
N LYS A 22 6.86 -11.55 2.40
CA LYS A 22 5.87 -12.20 1.53
C LYS A 22 5.30 -13.50 2.12
N GLY A 23 5.98 -14.08 3.11
CA GLY A 23 5.43 -15.12 3.96
C GLY A 23 5.13 -14.55 5.34
N PHE A 24 3.84 -14.35 5.63
CA PHE A 24 3.44 -14.41 7.04
C PHE A 24 3.55 -15.88 7.46
N GLU A 25 4.12 -16.14 8.63
CA GLU A 25 4.22 -17.50 9.15
C GLU A 25 2.81 -18.07 9.33
N ARG A 26 2.54 -19.23 8.71
CA ARG A 26 1.22 -19.87 8.78
C ARG A 26 0.88 -20.13 10.24
N GLY A 27 -0.32 -19.72 10.66
CA GLY A 27 -0.79 -19.84 12.03
C GLY A 27 -0.54 -18.61 12.92
N THR A 28 0.18 -17.60 12.43
CA THR A 28 0.25 -16.30 13.14
C THR A 28 -1.01 -15.48 12.96
N LEU A 29 -1.34 -14.64 13.94
CA LEU A 29 -2.45 -13.67 13.87
C LEU A 29 -2.33 -12.81 12.60
N LYS A 30 -1.12 -12.31 12.33
CA LYS A 30 -0.80 -11.50 11.16
C LYS A 30 -1.08 -12.23 9.82
N PHE A 31 -0.79 -13.54 9.74
CA PHE A 31 -1.11 -14.35 8.56
C PHE A 31 -2.63 -14.46 8.36
N ASN A 32 -3.37 -14.70 9.44
CA ASN A 32 -4.82 -14.88 9.39
C ASN A 32 -5.53 -13.58 8.98
N LEU A 33 -5.17 -12.45 9.60
CA LEU A 33 -5.73 -11.13 9.28
C LEU A 33 -5.45 -10.72 7.83
N HIS A 34 -4.20 -10.86 7.39
CA HIS A 34 -3.83 -10.56 6.00
C HIS A 34 -4.56 -11.47 4.99
N LYS A 35 -4.75 -12.76 5.31
CA LYS A 35 -5.49 -13.68 4.45
C LYS A 35 -6.96 -13.28 4.33
N GLN A 36 -7.61 -12.93 5.45
CA GLN A 36 -9.01 -12.49 5.47
C GLN A 36 -9.19 -11.19 4.68
N ALA A 37 -8.33 -10.19 4.89
CA ALA A 37 -8.38 -8.92 4.17
C ALA A 37 -8.19 -9.07 2.64
N ASN A 38 -7.38 -10.03 2.18
CA ASN A 38 -7.19 -10.26 0.75
C ASN A 38 -8.32 -11.07 0.09
N ALA A 39 -8.94 -12.00 0.82
CA ALA A 39 -10.04 -12.80 0.28
C ALA A 39 -11.28 -11.93 -0.01
N SER A 40 -11.50 -10.91 0.80
CA SER A 40 -12.64 -10.01 0.73
C SER A 40 -12.53 -8.93 -0.35
N LEU A 41 -11.31 -8.52 -0.70
CA LEU A 41 -11.06 -7.51 -1.74
C LEU A 41 -11.22 -8.03 -3.18
N ASN A 42 -11.12 -9.35 -3.41
CA ASN A 42 -11.09 -9.96 -4.75
C ASN A 42 -12.42 -10.58 -5.21
N SER A 43 -13.50 -10.43 -4.46
CA SER A 43 -14.73 -11.23 -4.61
C SER A 43 -16.00 -10.44 -4.97
N GLY A 44 -15.90 -9.16 -5.35
CA GLY A 44 -17.09 -8.34 -5.68
C GLY A 44 -17.97 -8.02 -4.45
N ILE A 45 -17.39 -8.08 -3.26
CA ILE A 45 -18.05 -7.89 -1.97
C ILE A 45 -18.27 -6.40 -1.68
N ASP A 46 -19.32 -6.09 -0.93
CA ASP A 46 -19.54 -4.76 -0.35
C ASP A 46 -18.34 -4.35 0.53
N LEU A 47 -17.56 -3.40 0.02
CA LEU A 47 -16.38 -2.88 0.71
C LEU A 47 -16.69 -2.37 2.11
N LYS A 48 -17.91 -1.86 2.36
CA LYS A 48 -18.30 -1.38 3.70
C LYS A 48 -18.32 -2.49 4.73
N GLU A 49 -18.70 -3.70 4.33
CA GLU A 49 -18.69 -4.87 5.22
C GLU A 49 -17.26 -5.37 5.46
N VAL A 50 -16.42 -5.30 4.45
CA VAL A 50 -15.04 -5.81 4.48
C VAL A 50 -14.10 -4.99 5.35
N VAL A 51 -14.31 -3.68 5.42
CA VAL A 51 -13.43 -2.79 6.21
C VAL A 51 -13.75 -2.81 7.71
N LYS A 52 -14.86 -3.43 8.12
CA LYS A 52 -15.24 -3.53 9.53
C LYS A 52 -14.19 -4.31 10.32
N LEU A 53 -13.96 -3.86 11.54
CA LEU A 53 -13.13 -4.58 12.50
C LEU A 53 -13.72 -6.00 12.71
N PRO A 54 -12.94 -7.06 12.49
CA PRO A 54 -13.40 -8.42 12.77
C PRO A 54 -13.67 -8.61 14.28
N PRO A 55 -14.65 -9.46 14.65
CA PRO A 55 -14.99 -9.68 16.04
C PRO A 55 -13.82 -10.32 16.81
N GLY A 56 -13.44 -9.71 17.93
CA GLY A 56 -12.37 -10.20 18.79
C GLY A 56 -10.97 -9.69 18.46
N GLU A 57 -10.83 -8.81 17.46
CA GLU A 57 -9.56 -8.20 17.07
C GLU A 57 -9.36 -6.81 17.70
N ASP A 58 -8.09 -6.42 17.87
CA ASP A 58 -7.73 -5.07 18.32
C ASP A 58 -7.81 -4.07 17.15
N VAL A 59 -8.33 -2.87 17.45
CA VAL A 59 -8.51 -1.80 16.46
C VAL A 59 -7.18 -1.31 15.90
N ASN A 60 -6.15 -1.16 16.74
CA ASN A 60 -4.86 -0.65 16.31
C ASN A 60 -4.13 -1.66 15.43
N ASP A 61 -4.22 -2.94 15.76
CA ASP A 61 -3.67 -4.02 14.94
C ASP A 61 -4.36 -4.10 13.57
N TRP A 62 -5.68 -3.96 13.53
CA TRP A 62 -6.44 -3.92 12.28
C TRP A 62 -6.05 -2.72 11.40
N ILE A 63 -5.97 -1.52 11.99
CA ILE A 63 -5.53 -0.32 11.28
C ILE A 63 -4.08 -0.47 10.79
N ALA A 64 -3.17 -0.99 11.61
CA ALA A 64 -1.77 -1.15 11.26
C ALA A 64 -1.58 -2.05 10.03
N VAL A 65 -2.33 -3.16 9.94
CA VAL A 65 -2.30 -4.04 8.76
C VAL A 65 -2.77 -3.29 7.52
N HIS A 66 -3.86 -2.53 7.61
CA HIS A 66 -4.41 -1.78 6.47
C HIS A 66 -3.55 -0.60 6.03
N VAL A 67 -2.97 0.17 6.96
CA VAL A 67 -2.10 1.32 6.64
C VAL A 67 -0.91 0.89 5.80
N VAL A 68 -0.27 -0.23 6.17
CA VAL A 68 0.86 -0.78 5.41
C VAL A 68 0.44 -1.22 4.01
N ASP A 69 -0.73 -1.85 3.87
CA ASP A 69 -1.27 -2.24 2.56
C ASP A 69 -1.56 -1.01 1.68
N PHE A 70 -2.24 0.01 2.23
CA PHE A 70 -2.54 1.25 1.51
C PHE A 70 -1.27 1.98 1.05
N PHE A 71 -0.27 2.12 1.93
CA PHE A 71 0.99 2.77 1.57
C PHE A 71 1.68 2.07 0.40
N ASN A 72 1.77 0.75 0.43
CA ASN A 72 2.40 -0.01 -0.65
C ASN A 72 1.63 0.12 -1.96
N ARG A 73 0.29 0.08 -1.91
CA ARG A 73 -0.55 0.25 -3.11
C ARG A 73 -0.44 1.66 -3.69
N ILE A 74 -0.47 2.70 -2.86
CA ILE A 74 -0.31 4.09 -3.30
C ILE A 74 1.06 4.29 -3.95
N ASN A 75 2.13 3.75 -3.38
CA ASN A 75 3.47 3.84 -3.98
C ASN A 75 3.55 3.16 -5.35
N LEU A 76 2.92 1.99 -5.50
CA LEU A 76 2.85 1.32 -6.80
C LEU A 76 2.08 2.16 -7.82
N LEU A 77 0.93 2.74 -7.43
CA LEU A 77 0.15 3.62 -8.29
C LEU A 77 0.94 4.87 -8.70
N TYR A 78 1.51 5.59 -7.73
CA TYR A 78 2.31 6.77 -7.99
C TYR A 78 3.53 6.47 -8.86
N GLY A 79 4.16 5.32 -8.65
CA GLY A 79 5.27 4.84 -9.47
C GLY A 79 4.95 4.74 -10.97
N THR A 80 3.68 4.52 -11.34
CA THR A 80 3.26 4.48 -12.76
C THR A 80 3.14 5.85 -13.42
N ILE A 81 2.93 6.92 -12.64
CA ILE A 81 2.72 8.29 -13.15
C ILE A 81 3.83 9.27 -12.79
N PHE A 82 4.78 8.84 -11.95
CA PHE A 82 5.83 9.69 -11.39
C PHE A 82 6.62 10.45 -12.46
N GLU A 83 6.88 9.85 -13.62
CA GLU A 83 7.61 10.51 -14.72
C GLU A 83 6.86 11.72 -15.31
N HIS A 84 5.54 11.78 -15.15
CA HIS A 84 4.69 12.88 -15.61
C HIS A 84 4.37 13.91 -14.52
N CYS A 85 4.61 13.56 -13.24
CA CYS A 85 4.46 14.45 -12.10
C CYS A 85 5.79 15.16 -11.82
N THR A 86 5.97 16.35 -12.36
CA THR A 86 7.18 17.17 -12.26
C THR A 86 6.87 18.52 -11.63
N GLU A 87 7.89 19.28 -11.20
CA GLU A 87 7.69 20.64 -10.70
C GLU A 87 7.04 21.58 -11.73
N GLN A 88 7.22 21.31 -13.03
CA GLN A 88 6.63 22.13 -14.10
C GLN A 88 5.16 21.77 -14.35
N SER A 89 4.83 20.48 -14.39
CA SER A 89 3.46 20.00 -14.60
C SER A 89 2.59 20.18 -13.34
N CYS A 90 3.18 19.93 -12.16
CA CYS A 90 2.55 19.95 -10.84
C CYS A 90 3.33 20.88 -9.88
N PRO A 91 3.31 22.22 -10.10
CA PRO A 91 4.08 23.18 -9.27
C PRO A 91 3.54 23.32 -7.85
N THR A 92 2.36 22.78 -7.56
CA THR A 92 1.77 22.76 -6.23
C THR A 92 1.03 21.45 -6.03
N MET A 93 1.25 20.80 -4.89
CA MET A 93 0.53 19.58 -4.51
C MET A 93 -0.94 19.92 -4.29
N SER A 94 -1.81 19.47 -5.19
CA SER A 94 -3.23 19.84 -5.24
C SER A 94 -4.11 18.64 -5.63
N GLY A 95 -5.40 18.72 -5.32
CA GLY A 95 -6.40 17.66 -5.55
C GLY A 95 -7.61 18.12 -6.37
N GLY A 96 -7.40 18.96 -7.38
CA GLY A 96 -8.45 19.58 -8.19
C GLY A 96 -7.89 20.70 -9.08
N PRO A 97 -8.73 21.41 -9.87
CA PRO A 97 -8.29 22.63 -10.53
C PRO A 97 -7.69 23.56 -9.47
N ARG A 98 -6.49 24.08 -9.77
CA ARG A 98 -5.66 24.87 -8.85
C ARG A 98 -6.46 25.97 -8.16
#